data_AF-F7K3K1-F1
#
_entry.id   AF-F7K3K1-F1
#
_cell.length_a   1.000
_cell.length_b   1.000
_cell.length_c   1.000
_cell.angle_alpha   90.00
_cell.angle_beta   90.00
_cell.angle_gamma   90.00
#
_symmetry.space_group_name_H-M   'P 1'
#
loop_
_entity.id
_entity.type
_entity.pdbx_description
1 polymer ?
#
loop_
_entity_poly.entity_id
_entity_poly.type
_entity_poly.pdbx_seq_one_letter_code
_entity_poly.pdbx_strand_id
1 'polypeptide(L)'
;MEKDQILEKSRKENKNQDIYEKEILKEGRNIGAATAGFLATVFFVIQILTGGGINYGLYAVVFSIPAAAFTVKAFRMKKKHEIFIAVIYIIFVLLLSASHIYNLVTSQAVR
;
A
#
# COMPACT_ATOMS: atom_id res chain seq x y z
N MET A 1 -19.42 39.69 3.98
CA MET A 1 -19.05 39.77 5.41
C MET A 1 -19.06 38.39 6.08
N GLU A 2 -20.15 37.61 6.07
CA GLU A 2 -20.11 36.24 6.62
C GLU A 2 -19.25 35.26 5.80
N LYS A 3 -19.30 35.34 4.46
CA LYS A 3 -18.53 34.47 3.57
C LYS A 3 -17.02 34.55 3.83
N ASP A 4 -16.49 35.75 4.00
CA ASP A 4 -15.05 35.96 4.16
C ASP A 4 -14.55 35.42 5.51
N GLN A 5 -15.34 35.59 6.57
CA GLN A 5 -15.05 35.01 7.89
C GLN A 5 -15.09 33.47 7.86
N ILE A 6 -16.05 32.88 7.14
CA ILE A 6 -16.13 31.42 6.94
C ILE A 6 -14.91 30.91 6.17
N LEU A 7 -14.50 31.60 5.10
CA LEU A 7 -13.33 31.23 4.30
C LEU A 7 -12.03 31.36 5.09
N GLU A 8 -11.87 32.42 5.88
CA GLU A 8 -10.69 32.64 6.71
C GLU A 8 -10.58 31.57 7.82
N LYS A 9 -11.70 31.24 8.46
CA LYS A 9 -11.77 30.17 9.45
C LYS A 9 -11.46 28.80 8.83
N SER A 10 -12.04 28.49 7.67
CA SER A 10 -11.76 27.25 6.92
C SER A 10 -10.28 27.14 6.53
N ARG A 11 -9.67 28.22 6.03
CA ARG A 11 -8.24 28.28 5.71
C ARG A 11 -7.39 28.02 6.94
N LYS A 12 -7.71 28.66 8.07
CA LYS A 12 -6.97 28.46 9.33
C LYS A 12 -7.08 27.04 9.86
N GLU A 13 -8.27 26.44 9.83
CA GLU A 13 -8.52 25.05 10.24
C GLU A 13 -7.75 24.06 9.36
N ASN A 14 -7.73 24.29 8.04
CA ASN A 14 -7.03 23.44 7.08
C ASN A 14 -5.55 23.78 6.91
N LYS A 15 -5.00 24.67 7.76
CA LYS A 15 -3.60 25.15 7.71
C LYS A 15 -3.21 25.71 6.34
N ASN A 16 -4.14 26.43 5.71
CA ASN A 16 -4.06 26.99 4.36
C ASN A 16 -3.81 25.96 3.25
N GLN A 17 -4.10 24.68 3.51
CA GLN A 17 -3.96 23.63 2.51
C GLN A 17 -5.27 23.46 1.75
N ASP A 18 -5.17 23.25 0.43
CA ASP A 18 -6.32 22.92 -0.39
C ASP A 18 -6.79 21.48 -0.10
N ILE A 19 -8.02 21.37 0.41
CA ILE A 19 -8.62 20.08 0.74
C ILE A 19 -9.04 19.33 -0.52
N TYR A 20 -9.51 20.03 -1.54
CA TYR A 20 -9.89 19.43 -2.81
C TYR A 20 -8.66 18.81 -3.49
N GLU A 21 -7.54 19.55 -3.54
CA GLU A 21 -6.28 19.01 -4.08
C GLU A 21 -5.83 17.74 -3.34
N LYS A 22 -5.89 17.73 -2.00
CA LYS A 22 -5.56 16.54 -1.20
C LYS A 22 -6.45 15.34 -1.50
N GLU A 23 -7.75 15.56 -1.71
CA GLU A 23 -8.69 14.50 -2.05
C GLU A 23 -8.40 13.92 -3.43
N ILE A 24 -8.15 14.78 -4.42
CA ILE A 24 -7.74 14.35 -5.78
C ILE A 24 -6.42 13.55 -5.73
N LEU A 25 -5.42 14.02 -4.97
CA LEU A 25 -4.16 13.28 -4.80
C LEU A 25 -4.36 11.93 -4.10
N LYS A 26 -5.25 11.87 -3.10
CA LYS A 26 -5.59 10.64 -2.40
C LYS A 26 -6.29 9.64 -3.33
N GLU A 27 -7.21 10.10 -4.16
CA GLU A 27 -7.89 9.30 -5.18
C GLU A 27 -6.88 8.78 -6.21
N GLY A 28 -6.04 9.66 -6.75
CA GLY A 28 -4.98 9.27 -7.69
C GLY A 28 -4.02 8.23 -7.11
N ARG A 29 -3.65 8.35 -5.83
CA ARG A 29 -2.83 7.33 -5.14
C ARG A 29 -3.56 5.98 -5.03
N ASN A 30 -4.86 6.00 -4.71
CA ASN A 30 -5.64 4.77 -4.59
C ASN A 30 -5.79 4.07 -5.94
N ILE A 31 -6.12 4.82 -6.99
CA ILE A 31 -6.21 4.31 -8.37
C ILE A 31 -4.84 3.79 -8.81
N GLY A 32 -3.77 4.55 -8.58
CA GLY A 32 -2.41 4.13 -8.93
C GLY A 32 -2.00 2.83 -8.23
N ALA A 33 -2.31 2.68 -6.94
CA ALA A 33 -2.06 1.45 -6.19
C ALA A 33 -2.88 0.27 -6.74
N ALA A 34 -4.15 0.49 -7.11
CA ALA A 34 -4.99 -0.52 -7.73
C ALA A 34 -4.47 -0.96 -9.10
N THR A 35 -4.06 -0.01 -9.94
CA THR A 35 -3.44 -0.28 -11.25
C THR A 35 -2.14 -1.07 -11.11
N ALA A 36 -1.28 -0.70 -10.15
CA ALA A 36 -0.06 -1.44 -9.87
C ALA A 36 -0.34 -2.87 -9.40
N GLY A 37 -1.31 -3.04 -8.49
CA GLY A 37 -1.76 -4.36 -8.04
C GLY A 37 -2.31 -5.21 -9.19
N PHE A 38 -3.13 -4.63 -10.06
CA PHE A 38 -3.66 -5.31 -11.25
C PHE A 38 -2.55 -5.78 -12.19
N LEU A 39 -1.61 -4.89 -12.56
CA LEU A 39 -0.48 -5.24 -13.41
C LEU A 39 0.42 -6.31 -12.78
N ALA A 40 0.68 -6.21 -11.47
CA ALA A 40 1.45 -7.21 -10.75
C ALA A 40 0.78 -8.59 -10.77
N THR A 41 -0.55 -8.65 -10.62
CA THR A 41 -1.31 -9.90 -10.75
C THR A 41 -1.21 -10.47 -12.16
N VAL A 42 -1.36 -9.64 -13.20
CA VAL A 42 -1.21 -10.08 -14.60
C VAL A 42 0.19 -10.66 -14.83
N PHE A 43 1.24 -9.96 -14.44
CA PHE A 43 2.62 -10.43 -14.61
C PHE A 43 2.90 -11.70 -13.83
N PHE A 44 2.37 -11.84 -12.62
CA PHE A 44 2.52 -13.06 -11.84
C PHE A 44 1.86 -14.26 -12.50
N VAL A 45 0.63 -14.11 -13.00
CA VAL A 45 -0.08 -15.19 -13.70
C VAL A 45 0.70 -15.59 -14.95
N ILE A 46 1.16 -14.63 -15.75
CA ILE A 46 1.98 -14.90 -16.94
C ILE A 46 3.27 -15.64 -16.54
N GLN A 47 3.97 -15.20 -15.49
CA GLN A 47 5.22 -15.82 -15.04
C GLN A 47 5.01 -17.28 -14.62
N ILE A 48 3.91 -17.61 -13.96
CA ILE A 48 3.57 -19.00 -13.63
C ILE A 48 3.30 -19.80 -14.90
N LEU A 49 2.49 -19.27 -15.81
CA LEU A 49 2.11 -19.96 -17.05
C LEU A 49 3.29 -20.19 -18.00
N THR A 50 4.29 -19.31 -18.00
CA THR A 50 5.50 -19.46 -18.81
C THR A 50 6.60 -20.29 -18.14
N GLY A 51 6.33 -20.86 -16.96
CA GLY A 51 7.29 -21.70 -16.23
C GLY A 51 8.37 -20.91 -15.48
N GLY A 52 8.23 -19.59 -15.34
CA GLY A 52 9.12 -18.73 -14.56
C GLY A 52 8.95 -18.83 -13.04
N GLY A 53 8.08 -19.72 -12.56
CA GLY A 53 7.83 -19.98 -11.14
C GLY A 53 7.01 -18.90 -10.43
N ILE A 54 6.94 -19.02 -9.09
CA ILE A 54 6.16 -18.11 -8.24
C ILE A 54 7.04 -16.95 -7.78
N ASN A 55 6.65 -15.72 -8.14
CA ASN A 55 7.35 -14.50 -7.73
C ASN A 55 6.78 -13.95 -6.41
N TYR A 56 7.24 -14.50 -5.29
CA TYR A 56 6.85 -14.04 -3.96
C TYR A 56 7.22 -12.58 -3.69
N GLY A 57 8.32 -12.08 -4.28
CA GLY A 57 8.79 -10.70 -4.08
C GLY A 57 7.83 -9.68 -4.67
N LEU A 58 7.29 -9.95 -5.86
CA LEU A 58 6.30 -9.08 -6.49
C LEU A 58 5.06 -8.87 -5.59
N TYR A 59 4.55 -9.95 -4.99
CA TYR A 59 3.41 -9.84 -4.08
C TYR A 59 3.77 -9.27 -2.72
N ALA A 60 4.99 -9.48 -2.21
CA ALA A 60 5.46 -8.78 -1.01
C ALA A 60 5.38 -7.26 -1.19
N VAL A 61 5.80 -6.76 -2.36
CA VAL A 61 5.71 -5.32 -2.70
C VAL A 61 4.25 -4.87 -2.81
N VAL A 62 3.39 -5.59 -3.52
CA VAL A 62 1.97 -5.22 -3.65
C VAL A 62 1.28 -5.15 -2.28
N PHE A 63 1.46 -6.15 -1.42
CA PHE A 63 0.84 -6.19 -0.10
C PHE A 63 1.49 -5.26 0.93
N SER A 64 2.69 -4.74 0.65
CA SER A 64 3.31 -3.70 1.48
C SER A 64 2.52 -2.39 1.47
N ILE A 65 1.78 -2.10 0.39
CA ILE A 65 0.96 -0.89 0.26
C ILE A 65 -0.19 -0.87 1.28
N PRO A 66 -1.09 -1.87 1.34
CA PRO A 66 -2.10 -1.93 2.38
C PRO A 66 -1.47 -2.10 3.78
N ALA A 67 -0.37 -2.84 3.93
CA ALA A 67 0.35 -2.93 5.21
C ALA A 67 0.73 -1.55 5.75
N ALA A 68 1.35 -0.72 4.92
CA ALA A 68 1.74 0.64 5.30
C ALA A 68 0.53 1.53 5.59
N ALA A 69 -0.51 1.47 4.75
CA ALA A 69 -1.73 2.25 4.95
C ALA A 69 -2.44 1.92 6.28
N PHE A 70 -2.61 0.64 6.59
CA PHE A 70 -3.22 0.20 7.84
C PHE A 70 -2.31 0.46 9.05
N THR A 71 -0.99 0.40 8.89
CA THR A 71 -0.04 0.80 9.95
C THR A 71 -0.19 2.27 10.31
N VAL A 72 -0.27 3.17 9.32
CA VAL A 72 -0.50 4.60 9.57
C VAL A 72 -1.86 4.82 10.24
N LYS A 73 -2.92 4.13 9.80
CA LYS A 73 -4.24 4.19 10.44
C LYS A 73 -4.20 3.68 11.89
N ALA A 74 -3.49 2.58 12.14
CA ALA A 74 -3.32 2.01 13.48
C ALA A 74 -2.68 3.03 14.43
N PHE A 75 -1.60 3.70 14.01
CA PHE A 75 -0.95 4.72 14.83
C PHE A 75 -1.79 5.98 15.06
N ARG A 76 -2.49 6.46 14.02
CA ARG A 76 -3.25 7.71 14.09
C ARG A 76 -4.63 7.55 14.75
N MET A 77 -5.34 6.47 14.46
CA MET A 77 -6.71 6.25 14.93
C MET A 77 -6.76 5.40 16.21
N LYS A 78 -5.71 4.62 16.51
CA LYS A 78 -5.61 3.74 17.69
C LYS A 78 -6.81 2.79 17.87
N LYS A 79 -7.50 2.45 16.77
CA LYS A 79 -8.61 1.50 16.78
C LYS A 79 -8.07 0.08 16.73
N LYS A 80 -8.59 -0.80 17.60
CA LYS A 80 -8.17 -2.22 17.69
C LYS A 80 -8.24 -2.94 16.34
N HIS A 81 -9.29 -2.69 15.57
CA HIS A 81 -9.47 -3.29 14.23
C HIS A 81 -8.36 -2.90 13.24
N GLU A 82 -7.96 -1.62 13.22
CA GLU A 82 -6.89 -1.13 12.33
C GLU A 82 -5.54 -1.74 12.71
N ILE A 83 -5.26 -1.85 14.01
CA ILE A 83 -4.05 -2.51 14.53
C ILE A 83 -4.03 -3.99 14.12
N PHE A 84 -5.15 -4.70 14.29
CA PHE A 84 -5.25 -6.11 13.93
C PHE A 84 -5.01 -6.34 12.43
N ILE A 85 -5.65 -5.56 11.56
CA ILE A 85 -5.44 -5.64 10.11
C ILE A 85 -3.99 -5.31 9.74
N ALA A 86 -3.40 -4.27 10.34
CA ALA A 86 -2.01 -3.91 10.09
C ALA A 86 -1.05 -5.08 10.40
N VAL A 87 -1.23 -5.74 11.56
CA VAL A 87 -0.41 -6.88 11.96
C VAL A 87 -0.55 -8.04 10.97
N ILE A 88 -1.76 -8.37 10.52
CA ILE A 88 -1.98 -9.42 9.52
C ILE A 88 -1.20 -9.12 8.23
N TYR A 89 -1.34 -7.92 7.69
CA TYR A 89 -0.65 -7.56 6.44
C TYR A 89 0.87 -7.54 6.62
N ILE A 90 1.38 -7.05 7.76
CA ILE A 90 2.82 -7.07 8.04
C ILE A 90 3.34 -8.50 8.08
N ILE A 91 2.69 -9.39 8.82
CA ILE A 91 3.09 -10.81 8.88
C ILE A 91 3.08 -11.42 7.48
N PHE A 92 2.04 -11.15 6.69
CA PHE A 92 1.94 -11.68 5.34
C PHE A 92 3.07 -11.19 4.42
N VAL A 93 3.39 -9.89 4.45
CA VAL A 93 4.51 -9.31 3.70
C VAL A 93 5.84 -9.91 4.14
N LEU A 94 6.05 -10.12 5.44
CA LEU A 94 7.28 -10.75 5.95
C LEU A 94 7.42 -12.19 5.46
N LEU A 95 6.34 -12.98 5.47
CA LEU A 95 6.36 -14.36 4.97
C LEU A 95 6.67 -14.42 3.47
N LEU A 96 6.05 -13.56 2.67
CA LEU A 96 6.33 -13.47 1.23
C LEU A 96 7.77 -13.01 0.97
N SER A 97 8.27 -12.05 1.75
CA SER A 97 9.65 -11.56 1.64
C SER A 97 10.65 -12.65 1.99
N ALA A 98 10.43 -13.37 3.10
CA ALA A 98 11.27 -14.49 3.51
C ALA A 98 11.27 -15.61 2.45
N SER A 99 10.11 -15.95 1.89
CA SER A 99 9.97 -16.95 0.81
C SER A 99 10.72 -16.51 -0.45
N HIS A 100 10.63 -15.23 -0.81
CA HIS A 100 11.37 -14.68 -1.95
C HIS A 100 12.88 -14.75 -1.75
N ILE A 101 13.37 -14.31 -0.58
CA ILE A 101 14.80 -14.35 -0.24
C ILE A 101 15.30 -15.80 -0.22
N TYR A 102 14.55 -16.71 0.40
CA TYR A 102 14.88 -18.14 0.41
C TYR A 102 15.01 -18.71 -1.01
N ASN A 103 14.07 -18.39 -1.90
CA ASN A 103 14.13 -18.81 -3.30
C ASN A 103 15.33 -18.22 -4.04
N LEU A 104 15.67 -16.95 -3.81
CA LEU A 104 16.83 -16.33 -4.43
C LEU A 104 18.14 -17.00 -4.00
N VAL A 105 18.29 -17.25 -2.69
CA VAL A 105 19.50 -17.90 -2.15
C VAL A 105 19.63 -19.34 -2.64
N THR A 106 18.54 -20.13 -2.58
CA THR A 106 18.57 -21.54 -3.00
C THR A 106 18.71 -21.69 -4.51
N SER A 107 18.07 -20.84 -5.31
CA SER A 107 18.21 -20.88 -6.78
C SER A 107 19.62 -20.50 -7.25
N GLN A 108 20.33 -19.66 -6.50
CA GLN A 108 21.75 -19.37 -6.77
C GLN A 108 22.68 -20.50 -6.30
N ALA A 109 22.33 -21.23 -5.24
CA ALA A 109 23.13 -22.35 -4.74
C ALA A 109 23.09 -23.60 -5.64
N VAL A 110 22.14 -23.69 -6.57
CA VAL A 110 21.94 -24.84 -7.48
C VAL A 110 22.47 -24.56 -8.91
N ARG A 111 22.91 -23.33 -9.20
CA ARG A 111 23.61 -22.96 -10.45
C ARG A 111 25.11 -23.14 -10.30
#